data_AF-A0A2N2FFV9-F1
#
_entry.id   AF-A0A2N2FFV9-F1
#
_cell.length_a   1.000
_cell.length_b   1.000
_cell.length_c   1.000
_cell.angle_alpha   90.00
_cell.angle_beta   90.00
_cell.angle_gamma   90.00
#
_symmetry.space_group_name_H-M   'P 1'
#
loop_
_entity.id
_entity.type
_entity.pdbx_description
1 polymer ?
#
loop_
_entity_poly.entity_id
_entity_poly.type
_entity_poly.pdbx_seq_one_letter_code
_entity_poly.pdbx_strand_id
1 'polypeptide(L)'
;MGKPFVFRLEKVLEYRRQLEDQARMALANAQARHKAQEEVLRDVETRLAEHVDQGFGATATQADIWLWMQYRQALERDFVAAKVELQRLALILQTRRQEAVLRSREKKLLEKLKDRQAKKHNVAENLAEQKEFDEMSTLRYEPKDT
;
A
#
# COMPACT_ATOMS: atom_id res chain seq x y z
N MET A 1 -38.19 12.90 15.73
CA MET A 1 -36.93 12.14 15.58
C MET A 1 -36.45 12.35 14.16
N GLY A 2 -35.32 13.03 13.99
CA GLY A 2 -34.74 13.32 12.68
C GLY A 2 -34.41 12.07 11.85
N LYS A 3 -34.43 12.21 10.52
CA LYS A 3 -34.14 11.07 9.62
C LYS A 3 -32.65 10.71 9.69
N PRO A 4 -32.28 9.41 9.68
CA PRO A 4 -30.87 9.02 9.69
C PRO A 4 -30.18 9.40 8.39
N PHE A 5 -28.94 9.90 8.48
CA PHE A 5 -28.12 10.23 7.31
C PHE A 5 -27.75 8.98 6.52
N VAL A 6 -28.08 8.94 5.23
CA VAL A 6 -27.71 7.86 4.31
C VAL A 6 -26.74 8.39 3.25
N PHE A 7 -25.51 7.88 3.26
CA PHE A 7 -24.52 8.21 2.23
C PHE A 7 -24.72 7.33 0.99
N ARG A 8 -25.17 7.94 -0.11
CA ARG A 8 -25.49 7.22 -1.35
C ARG A 8 -24.32 6.46 -1.96
N LEU A 9 -23.08 6.85 -1.66
CA LEU A 9 -21.87 6.23 -2.20
C LEU A 9 -21.19 5.28 -1.19
N GLU A 10 -21.90 4.80 -0.17
CA GLU A 10 -21.31 3.92 0.86
C GLU A 10 -20.70 2.65 0.24
N LYS A 11 -21.38 2.02 -0.73
CA LYS A 11 -20.87 0.84 -1.43
C LYS A 11 -19.59 1.12 -2.22
N VAL A 12 -19.48 2.31 -2.80
CA VAL A 12 -18.26 2.75 -3.50
C VAL A 12 -17.13 3.00 -2.51
N LEU A 13 -17.43 3.56 -1.33
CA LEU A 13 -16.44 3.75 -0.27
C LEU A 13 -15.91 2.41 0.25
N GLU A 14 -16.81 1.45 0.49
CA GLU A 14 -16.47 0.09 0.90
C GLU A 14 -15.55 -0.59 -0.12
N TYR A 15 -15.89 -0.53 -1.40
CA TYR A 15 -15.05 -1.04 -2.47
C TYR A 15 -13.67 -0.36 -2.52
N ARG A 16 -13.59 0.97 -2.34
CA ARG A 16 -12.30 1.69 -2.30
C ARG A 16 -11.45 1.32 -1.10
N ARG A 17 -12.06 0.95 0.04
CA ARG A 17 -11.33 0.40 1.19
C ARG A 17 -10.71 -0.95 0.86
N GLN A 18 -11.48 -1.84 0.24
CA GLN A 18 -10.97 -3.13 -0.22
C GLN A 18 -9.79 -2.97 -1.21
N LEU A 19 -9.90 -2.02 -2.16
CA LEU A 19 -8.79 -1.71 -3.08
C LEU A 19 -7.54 -1.16 -2.37
N GLU A 20 -7.71 -0.32 -1.34
CA GLU A 20 -6.59 0.15 -0.52
C GLU A 20 -5.92 -1.02 0.21
N ASP A 21 -6.70 -1.92 0.82
CA ASP A 21 -6.18 -3.07 1.55
C ASP A 21 -5.44 -4.04 0.62
N GLN A 22 -5.99 -4.32 -0.56
CA GLN A 22 -5.33 -5.12 -1.60
C GLN A 22 -4.01 -4.48 -2.05
N ALA A 23 -3.98 -3.17 -2.29
CA ALA A 23 -2.77 -2.46 -2.69
C ALA A 23 -1.69 -2.48 -1.59
N ARG A 24 -2.09 -2.38 -0.31
CA ARG A 24 -1.18 -2.52 0.84
C ARG A 24 -0.59 -3.92 0.95
N MET A 25 -1.41 -4.96 0.78
CA MET A 25 -0.92 -6.35 0.76
C MET A 25 0.04 -6.59 -0.41
N ALA A 26 -0.29 -6.09 -1.60
CA ALA A 26 0.58 -6.20 -2.77
C ALA A 26 1.93 -5.49 -2.56
N LEU A 27 1.92 -4.31 -1.92
CA LEU A 27 3.14 -3.59 -1.55
C LEU A 27 3.98 -4.39 -0.54
N ALA A 28 3.38 -4.93 0.52
CA ALA A 28 4.08 -5.74 1.51
C ALA A 28 4.74 -6.98 0.87
N ASN A 29 4.02 -7.66 -0.02
CA ASN A 29 4.56 -8.80 -0.77
C ASN A 29 5.72 -8.39 -1.69
N ALA A 30 5.62 -7.26 -2.38
CA ALA A 30 6.70 -6.75 -3.22
C ALA A 30 7.95 -6.38 -2.40
N GLN A 31 7.76 -5.78 -1.22
CA GLN A 31 8.84 -5.48 -0.28
C GLN A 31 9.54 -6.75 0.21
N ALA A 32 8.76 -7.77 0.60
CA ALA A 32 9.31 -9.04 1.07
C ALA A 32 10.14 -9.74 -0.03
N ARG A 33 9.62 -9.78 -1.26
CA ARG A 33 10.34 -10.36 -2.41
C ARG A 33 11.62 -9.60 -2.76
N HIS A 34 11.56 -8.27 -2.77
CA HIS A 34 12.74 -7.44 -3.00
C HIS A 34 13.82 -7.73 -1.95
N LYS A 35 13.45 -7.73 -0.67
CA LYS A 35 14.38 -8.00 0.43
C LYS A 35 14.98 -9.41 0.31
N ALA A 36 14.15 -10.42 0.02
CA ALA A 36 14.65 -11.78 -0.18
C ALA A 36 15.67 -11.86 -1.33
N GLN A 37 15.42 -11.14 -2.43
CA GLN A 37 16.34 -11.10 -3.56
C GLN A 37 17.64 -10.33 -3.24
N GLU A 38 17.60 -9.31 -2.39
CA GLU A 38 18.83 -8.66 -1.90
C GLU A 38 19.71 -9.63 -1.13
N GLU A 39 19.12 -10.51 -0.30
CA GLU A 39 19.89 -11.53 0.41
C GLU A 39 20.48 -12.58 -0.55
N VAL A 40 19.73 -12.98 -1.59
CA VAL A 40 20.26 -13.87 -2.64
C VAL A 40 21.45 -13.24 -3.37
N LEU A 41 21.36 -11.96 -3.72
CA LEU A 41 22.46 -11.26 -4.38
C LEU A 41 23.70 -11.22 -3.48
N ARG A 42 23.52 -10.92 -2.19
CA ARG A 42 24.61 -10.92 -1.21
C ARG A 42 25.25 -12.29 -1.05
N ASP A 43 24.46 -13.37 -0.98
CA ASP A 43 24.98 -14.73 -0.89
C ASP A 43 25.87 -15.07 -2.09
N VAL A 44 25.44 -14.72 -3.30
CA VAL A 44 26.24 -14.95 -4.51
C VAL A 44 27.50 -14.07 -4.53
N GLU A 45 27.41 -12.82 -4.08
CA GLU A 45 28.59 -11.93 -3.93
C GLU A 45 29.60 -12.52 -2.95
N THR A 46 29.15 -13.00 -1.78
CA THR A 46 30.00 -13.63 -0.77
C THR A 46 30.66 -14.89 -1.31
N ARG A 47 29.88 -15.78 -1.95
CA ARG A 47 30.42 -17.02 -2.54
C ARG A 47 31.43 -16.74 -3.65
N LEU A 48 31.21 -15.71 -4.46
CA LEU A 48 32.15 -15.31 -5.50
C LEU A 48 33.44 -14.75 -4.90
N ALA A 49 33.33 -13.90 -3.87
CA ALA A 49 34.49 -13.36 -3.15
C ALA A 49 35.31 -14.48 -2.49
N GLU A 50 34.65 -15.39 -1.76
CA GLU A 50 35.30 -16.55 -1.13
C GLU A 50 35.98 -17.45 -2.16
N HIS A 51 35.34 -17.71 -3.30
CA HIS A 51 35.92 -18.52 -4.36
C HIS A 51 37.16 -17.87 -4.99
N VAL A 52 37.14 -16.54 -5.13
CA VAL A 52 38.29 -15.76 -5.63
C VAL A 52 39.42 -15.73 -4.61
N ASP A 53 39.11 -15.50 -3.33
CA ASP A 53 40.07 -15.41 -2.24
C ASP A 53 40.74 -16.77 -1.95
N GLN A 54 39.99 -17.87 -2.04
CA GLN A 54 40.55 -19.22 -1.94
C GLN A 54 41.58 -19.51 -3.04
N GLY A 55 41.40 -18.91 -4.22
CA GLY A 55 42.25 -19.11 -5.38
C GLY A 55 42.40 -20.59 -5.76
N PHE A 56 43.51 -20.91 -6.42
CA PHE A 56 43.93 -22.30 -6.64
C PHE A 56 45.12 -22.61 -5.73
N GLY A 57 45.14 -23.79 -5.12
CA GLY A 57 46.23 -24.22 -4.24
C GLY A 57 47.57 -24.29 -4.97
N ALA A 58 48.68 -24.17 -4.23
CA ALA A 58 50.04 -24.17 -4.80
C ALA A 58 50.41 -25.42 -5.60
N THR A 59 49.68 -26.53 -5.41
CA THR A 59 49.85 -27.81 -6.11
C THR A 59 48.69 -28.13 -7.06
N ALA A 60 47.88 -27.14 -7.45
CA ALA A 60 46.72 -27.36 -8.31
C ALA A 60 47.12 -27.89 -9.69
N THR A 61 46.41 -28.91 -10.16
CA THR A 61 46.57 -29.43 -11.52
C THR A 61 45.84 -28.56 -12.53
N GLN A 62 46.12 -28.76 -13.82
CA GLN A 62 45.40 -28.07 -14.90
C GLN A 62 43.88 -28.34 -14.86
N ALA A 63 43.47 -29.54 -14.44
CA ALA A 63 42.06 -29.89 -14.28
C ALA A 63 41.40 -29.11 -13.13
N ASP A 64 42.11 -28.94 -12.01
CA ASP A 64 41.63 -28.16 -10.85
C ASP A 64 41.44 -26.68 -11.21
N ILE A 65 42.40 -26.12 -11.94
CA ILE A 65 42.34 -24.73 -12.43
C ILE A 65 41.15 -24.55 -13.38
N TRP A 66 40.93 -25.50 -14.29
CA TRP A 66 39.79 -25.46 -15.20
C TRP A 66 38.44 -25.52 -14.46
N LEU A 67 38.31 -26.43 -13.48
CA LEU A 67 37.10 -26.55 -12.67
C LEU A 67 36.84 -25.27 -11.85
N TRP A 68 37.90 -24.70 -11.28
CA TRP A 68 37.83 -23.42 -10.56
C TRP A 68 37.33 -22.28 -11.46
N MET A 69 37.86 -22.18 -12.69
CA MET A 69 37.40 -21.16 -13.66
C MET A 69 35.94 -21.37 -14.06
N GLN A 70 35.53 -22.62 -14.26
CA GLN A 70 34.16 -22.94 -14.64
C GLN A 70 33.16 -22.59 -13.53
N TYR A 71 33.50 -22.92 -12.28
CA TYR A 71 32.64 -22.56 -11.14
C TYR A 71 32.56 -21.05 -10.95
N ARG A 72 33.68 -20.33 -11.11
CA ARG A 72 33.69 -18.87 -11.13
C ARG A 72 32.74 -18.30 -12.18
N GLN A 73 32.82 -18.79 -13.43
CA GLN A 73 31.92 -18.34 -14.50
C GLN A 73 30.46 -18.62 -14.19
N ALA A 74 30.13 -19.74 -13.54
CA ALA A 74 28.78 -20.02 -13.09
C ALA A 74 28.32 -18.99 -12.05
N LEU A 75 29.13 -18.70 -11.04
CA LEU A 75 28.83 -17.69 -10.01
C LEU A 75 28.67 -16.28 -10.61
N GLU A 76 29.51 -15.90 -11.59
CA GLU A 76 29.37 -14.62 -12.29
C GLU A 76 28.04 -14.53 -13.07
N ARG A 77 27.58 -15.63 -13.69
CA ARG A 77 26.27 -15.68 -14.36
C ARG A 77 25.13 -15.59 -13.36
N ASP A 78 25.22 -16.31 -12.24
CA ASP A 78 24.24 -16.26 -11.16
C ASP A 78 24.13 -14.85 -10.57
N PHE A 79 25.28 -14.17 -10.40
CA PHE A 79 25.34 -12.79 -9.93
C PHE A 79 24.61 -11.83 -10.87
N VAL A 80 24.89 -11.93 -12.18
CA VAL A 80 24.22 -11.10 -13.19
C VAL A 80 22.70 -11.38 -13.19
N ALA A 81 22.30 -12.65 -13.14
CA ALA A 81 20.89 -13.02 -13.10
C ALA A 81 20.19 -12.49 -11.83
N ALA A 82 20.82 -12.65 -10.67
CA ALA A 82 20.30 -12.16 -9.40
C ALA A 82 20.15 -10.63 -9.37
N LYS A 83 21.10 -9.91 -9.98
CA LYS A 83 21.06 -8.45 -10.11
C LYS A 83 19.95 -7.98 -11.04
N VAL A 84 19.74 -8.66 -12.18
CA VAL A 84 18.64 -8.35 -13.11
C VAL A 84 17.29 -8.57 -12.43
N GLU A 85 17.12 -9.66 -11.68
CA GLU A 85 15.87 -9.90 -10.95
C GLU A 85 15.65 -8.88 -9.84
N LEU A 86 16.72 -8.46 -9.14
CA LEU A 86 16.61 -7.40 -8.13
C LEU A 86 16.13 -6.08 -8.75
N GLN A 87 16.68 -5.69 -9.90
CA GLN A 87 16.22 -4.50 -10.63
C GLN A 87 14.76 -4.61 -11.05
N ARG A 88 14.34 -5.78 -11.54
CA ARG A 88 12.95 -6.05 -11.88
C ARG A 88 12.02 -5.90 -10.67
N LEU A 89 12.40 -6.48 -9.53
CA LEU A 89 11.64 -6.39 -8.29
C LEU A 89 11.61 -4.96 -7.74
N ALA A 90 12.66 -4.17 -7.93
CA ALA A 90 12.71 -2.76 -7.54
C ALA A 90 11.68 -1.92 -8.33
N LEU A 91 11.56 -2.17 -9.64
CA LEU A 91 10.52 -1.53 -10.47
C LEU A 91 9.11 -1.92 -10.04
N ILE A 92 8.89 -3.21 -9.74
CA ILE A 92 7.61 -3.70 -9.21
C ILE A 92 7.29 -3.02 -7.89
N LEU A 93 8.25 -2.98 -6.95
CA LEU A 93 8.10 -2.33 -5.66
C LEU A 93 7.70 -0.86 -5.81
N GLN A 94 8.38 -0.12 -6.69
CA GLN A 94 8.07 1.28 -6.95
C GLN A 94 6.65 1.46 -7.49
N THR A 95 6.24 0.59 -8.43
CA THR A 95 4.88 0.60 -8.98
C THR A 95 3.83 0.36 -7.88
N ARG A 96 4.06 -0.62 -7.00
CA ARG A 96 3.14 -0.91 -5.89
C ARG A 96 3.09 0.19 -4.84
N ARG A 97 4.20 0.90 -4.60
CA ARG A 97 4.21 2.09 -3.73
C ARG A 97 3.31 3.18 -4.30
N GLN A 98 3.43 3.48 -5.59
CA GLN A 98 2.60 4.48 -6.25
C GLN A 98 1.12 4.10 -6.23
N GLU A 99 0.80 2.83 -6.50
CA GLU A 99 -0.55 2.30 -6.44
C GLU A 99 -1.17 2.44 -5.04
N ALA A 100 -0.45 2.03 -3.99
CA ALA A 100 -0.92 2.16 -2.61
C ALA A 100 -1.22 3.62 -2.22
N VAL A 101 -0.37 4.55 -2.64
CA VAL A 101 -0.60 5.99 -2.42
C VAL A 101 -1.84 6.48 -3.17
N LEU A 102 -2.01 6.07 -4.42
CA LEU A 102 -3.18 6.44 -5.22
C LEU A 102 -4.47 5.93 -4.58
N ARG A 103 -4.54 4.65 -4.22
CA ARG A 103 -5.74 4.06 -3.59
C ARG A 103 -6.07 4.71 -2.25
N SER A 104 -5.06 5.03 -1.44
CA SER A 104 -5.26 5.74 -0.18
C SER A 104 -5.83 7.15 -0.40
N ARG A 105 -5.38 7.86 -1.44
CA ARG A 105 -5.92 9.19 -1.81
C ARG A 105 -7.37 9.09 -2.30
N GLU A 106 -7.68 8.13 -3.17
CA GLU A 106 -9.03 7.91 -3.70
C GLU A 106 -10.06 7.61 -2.61
N LYS A 107 -9.69 6.78 -1.62
CA LYS A 107 -10.53 6.53 -0.44
C LYS A 107 -10.71 7.80 0.39
N LYS A 108 -9.61 8.48 0.76
CA LYS A 108 -9.66 9.69 1.60
C LYS A 108 -10.53 10.80 0.99
N LEU A 109 -10.53 10.92 -0.34
CA LEU A 109 -11.40 11.86 -1.04
C LEU A 109 -12.89 11.56 -0.78
N LEU A 110 -13.28 10.29 -0.85
CA LEU A 110 -14.67 9.88 -0.65
C LEU A 110 -15.09 9.96 0.83
N GLU A 111 -14.18 9.68 1.77
CA GLU A 111 -14.41 9.86 3.20
C GLU A 111 -14.67 11.34 3.53
N LYS A 112 -13.85 12.25 3.00
CA LYS A 112 -14.07 13.70 3.15
C LYS A 112 -15.41 14.15 2.56
N LEU A 113 -15.83 13.57 1.44
CA LEU A 113 -17.13 13.85 0.84
C LEU A 113 -18.28 13.39 1.75
N LYS A 114 -18.19 12.18 2.30
CA LYS A 114 -19.14 11.63 3.27
C LYS A 114 -19.26 12.53 4.51
N ASP A 115 -18.13 12.91 5.09
CA ASP A 115 -18.09 13.78 6.29
C ASP A 115 -18.73 15.14 6.01
N ARG A 116 -18.47 15.72 4.83
CA ARG A 116 -19.08 17.00 4.43
C ARG A 116 -20.59 16.89 4.26
N GLN A 117 -21.08 15.80 3.67
CA GLN A 117 -22.51 15.56 3.50
C GLN A 117 -23.20 15.30 4.84
N ALA A 118 -22.60 14.52 5.73
CA ALA A 118 -23.09 14.27 7.08
C ALA A 118 -23.22 15.58 7.89
N LYS A 119 -22.20 16.45 7.83
CA LYS A 119 -22.25 17.77 8.48
C LYS A 119 -23.41 18.63 7.95
N LYS A 120 -23.61 18.66 6.63
CA LYS A 120 -24.73 19.41 6.01
C LYS A 120 -26.08 18.86 6.45
N HIS A 121 -26.23 17.54 6.52
CA HIS A 121 -27.46 16.89 6.97
C HIS A 121 -27.77 17.28 8.42
N ASN A 122 -26.79 17.20 9.32
CA ASN A 122 -26.98 17.56 10.73
C ASN A 122 -27.38 19.03 10.91
N VAL A 123 -26.79 19.94 10.14
CA VAL A 123 -27.17 21.36 10.18
C VAL A 123 -28.61 21.56 9.70
N ALA A 124 -29.03 20.86 8.63
CA ALA A 124 -30.38 20.95 8.10
C ALA A 124 -31.43 20.39 9.06
N GLU A 125 -31.16 19.25 9.70
CA GLU A 125 -32.06 18.67 10.72
C GLU A 125 -32.18 19.59 11.94
N ASN A 126 -31.07 20.14 12.45
CA ASN A 126 -31.12 21.09 13.57
C ASN A 126 -31.96 22.33 13.24
N LEU A 127 -31.86 22.85 12.03
CA LEU A 127 -32.68 23.99 11.57
C LEU A 127 -34.16 23.61 11.43
N ALA A 128 -34.46 22.41 10.96
CA ALA A 128 -35.83 21.91 10.86
C ALA A 128 -36.46 21.72 12.26
N GLU A 129 -35.72 21.11 13.19
CA GLU A 129 -36.17 20.93 14.58
C GLU A 129 -36.41 22.28 15.26
N GLN A 130 -35.51 23.27 15.11
CA GLN A 130 -35.72 24.63 15.62
C GLN A 130 -36.99 25.27 15.07
N LYS A 131 -37.25 25.15 13.76
CA LYS A 131 -38.45 25.70 13.13
C LYS A 131 -39.72 25.02 13.66
N GLU A 132 -39.72 23.71 13.84
CA GLU A 132 -40.83 22.98 14.45
C GLU A 132 -41.08 23.43 15.90
N PHE A 133 -40.02 23.64 16.69
CA PHE A 133 -40.16 24.15 18.06
C PHE A 133 -40.74 25.58 18.12
N ASP A 134 -40.31 26.48 17.24
CA ASP A 134 -40.83 27.85 17.16
C ASP A 134 -42.31 27.88 16.72
N GLU A 135 -42.69 27.04 15.75
CA GLU A 135 -44.08 26.86 15.31
C GLU A 135 -44.97 26.30 16.43
N MET A 136 -44.47 25.33 17.21
CA MET A 136 -45.19 24.79 18.37
C MET A 136 -45.30 25.79 19.53
N SER A 137 -44.29 26.64 19.72
CA SER A 137 -44.29 27.70 20.74
C SER A 137 -45.34 28.78 20.42
N THR A 138 -45.43 29.19 19.15
CA THR A 138 -46.44 30.16 18.69
C THR A 138 -47.86 29.62 18.74
N LEU A 139 -48.09 28.33 18.43
CA LEU A 139 -49.39 27.69 18.59
C LEU A 139 -49.86 27.58 20.06
N ARG A 140 -48.92 27.52 21.02
CA ARG A 140 -49.25 27.39 22.45
C ARG A 140 -49.45 28.74 23.16
N TYR A 141 -49.05 29.84 22.53
CA TYR A 141 -49.27 31.19 23.02
C TYR A 141 -50.60 31.73 22.45
N GLU A 142 -51.73 31.24 22.98
CA GLU A 142 -52.99 31.98 22.87
C GLU A 142 -52.95 33.13 23.90
N PRO A 143 -53.02 34.41 23.46
CA PRO A 143 -53.21 35.51 24.40
C PRO A 143 -54.57 35.34 25.08
N LYS A 144 -54.58 35.26 26.41
CA LYS A 144 -55.80 35.50 27.18
C LYS A 144 -56.14 36.97 27.01
N ASP A 145 -57.10 37.27 26.13
CA ASP A 145 -57.77 38.56 26.12
C ASP A 145 -58.41 38.78 27.51
N THR A 146 -58.19 40.00 28.01
CA THR A 146 -58.67 40.59 29.28
C THR A 146 -60.16 40.52 29.49
#